data_AF-A0A5Y1YIL5-F1
#
_entry.id   AF-A0A5Y1YIL5-F1
#
_cell.length_a   1.000
_cell.length_b   1.000
_cell.length_c   1.000
_cell.angle_alpha   90.00
_cell.angle_beta   90.00
_cell.angle_gamma   90.00
#
_symmetry.space_group_name_H-M   'P 1'
#
loop_
_entity.id
_entity.type
_entity.pdbx_description
1 polymer ?
#
loop_
_entity_poly.entity_id
_entity_poly.type
_entity_poly.pdbx_seq_one_letter_code
_entity_poly.pdbx_strand_id
1 'polypeptide(L)'
;PWPQSDAPYNAAPGLFDVQYNNNMVTITPLRPWAAGNVSVYLKGLPVPVILNVTSGETDTHTTSQETDSRLDLRIPREGPGSSVTATPEEKIALHDRTLQAFLDGVPPDSPTVHRLKFTGNVPDTTIWQSGDELLVRSRAMLRDEFEQTLSSADGTHLWKLPVTPLLTFSVDGRSVHVTPDLE
;
A
#
# COMPACT_ATOMS: atom_id res chain seq x y z
N PRO A 1 4.59 4.35 14.07
CA PRO A 1 5.09 3.03 13.62
C PRO A 1 4.54 1.89 14.48
N TRP A 2 4.11 0.79 13.88
CA TRP A 2 3.51 -0.33 14.61
C TRP A 2 4.59 -1.10 15.40
N PRO A 3 4.50 -1.19 16.73
CA PRO A 3 5.50 -1.90 17.53
C PRO A 3 5.35 -3.42 17.44
N GLN A 4 6.47 -4.14 17.39
CA GLN A 4 6.47 -5.60 17.52
C GLN A 4 6.05 -6.01 18.93
N SER A 5 5.32 -7.12 19.06
CA SER A 5 5.00 -7.70 20.37
C SER A 5 6.14 -8.56 20.90
N ASP A 6 6.78 -9.31 20.01
CA ASP A 6 7.77 -10.34 20.29
C ASP A 6 8.86 -10.34 19.22
N ALA A 7 9.98 -11.02 19.49
CA ALA A 7 11.02 -11.23 18.48
C ALA A 7 10.46 -11.98 17.25
N PRO A 8 10.86 -11.61 16.02
CA PRO A 8 10.47 -12.34 14.83
C PRO A 8 10.88 -13.81 14.90
N TYR A 9 10.03 -14.69 14.37
CA TYR A 9 10.37 -16.09 14.21
C TYR A 9 10.98 -16.33 12.84
N ASN A 10 12.27 -16.71 12.83
CA ASN A 10 12.98 -17.13 11.64
C ASN A 10 12.90 -18.65 11.47
N ALA A 11 12.17 -19.12 10.46
CA ALA A 11 12.02 -20.54 10.18
C ALA A 11 13.28 -21.17 9.53
N ALA A 12 14.25 -20.35 9.11
CA ALA A 12 15.47 -20.78 8.42
C ALA A 12 16.74 -20.08 8.97
N PRO A 13 17.08 -20.26 10.26
CA PRO A 13 18.19 -19.55 10.92
C PRO A 13 19.59 -19.86 10.38
N GLY A 14 19.76 -20.95 9.63
CA GLY A 14 21.01 -21.26 8.93
C GLY A 14 21.16 -20.59 7.56
N LEU A 15 20.09 -19.94 7.08
CA LEU A 15 20.01 -19.31 5.74
C LEU A 15 19.92 -17.79 5.83
N PHE A 16 19.28 -17.26 6.87
CA PHE A 16 19.12 -15.83 7.09
C PHE A 16 19.45 -15.48 8.54
N ASP A 17 20.18 -14.38 8.73
CA ASP A 17 20.25 -13.68 10.01
C ASP A 17 19.11 -12.67 10.10
N VAL A 18 18.38 -12.69 11.21
CA VAL A 18 17.20 -11.85 11.42
C VAL A 18 17.40 -11.09 12.72
N GLN A 19 17.54 -9.77 12.60
CA GLN A 19 17.67 -8.85 13.71
C GLN A 19 16.43 -7.95 13.76
N TYR A 20 16.07 -7.47 14.94
CA TYR A 20 14.90 -6.61 15.09
C TYR A 20 15.14 -5.49 16.11
N ASN A 21 14.49 -4.35 15.88
CA ASN A 21 14.44 -3.25 16.83
C ASN A 21 13.09 -2.54 16.74
N ASN A 22 12.29 -2.66 17.78
CA ASN A 22 10.98 -2.03 17.94
C ASN A 22 10.02 -2.29 16.75
N ASN A 23 10.07 -1.49 15.70
CA ASN A 23 9.22 -1.58 14.50
C ASN A 23 9.99 -1.98 13.23
N MET A 24 11.29 -2.24 13.33
CA MET A 24 12.17 -2.60 12.21
C MET A 24 12.63 -4.05 12.33
N VAL A 25 12.74 -4.71 11.18
CA VAL A 25 13.33 -6.04 11.03
C VAL A 25 14.39 -5.95 9.94
N THR A 26 15.60 -6.40 10.23
CA THR A 26 16.70 -6.52 9.27
C THR A 26 16.88 -7.99 8.96
N ILE A 27 16.88 -8.33 7.67
CA ILE A 27 17.03 -9.70 7.18
C ILE A 27 18.27 -9.74 6.29
N THR A 28 19.29 -10.49 6.71
CA THR A 28 20.55 -10.61 6.00
C THR A 28 20.70 -12.04 5.49
N PRO A 29 20.86 -12.29 4.19
CA PRO A 29 21.13 -13.62 3.69
C PRO A 29 22.54 -14.09 4.12
N LEU A 30 22.62 -15.31 4.65
CA LEU A 30 23.89 -15.95 5.01
C LEU A 30 24.44 -16.82 3.88
N ARG A 31 23.59 -17.17 2.91
CA ARG A 31 23.94 -18.00 1.75
C ARG A 31 23.26 -17.49 0.48
N PRO A 32 23.90 -17.63 -0.69
CA PRO A 32 23.23 -17.47 -1.97
C PRO A 32 22.22 -18.60 -2.19
N TRP A 33 21.22 -18.36 -3.06
CA TRP A 33 20.12 -19.30 -3.37
C TRP A 33 19.36 -19.82 -2.14
N ALA A 34 19.14 -18.96 -1.16
CA ALA A 34 18.37 -19.26 0.03
C ALA A 34 16.92 -18.82 -0.14
N ALA A 35 15.98 -19.61 0.39
CA ALA A 35 14.57 -19.24 0.52
C ALA A 35 14.07 -19.61 1.91
N GLY A 36 13.23 -18.78 2.50
CA GLY A 36 12.72 -19.01 3.85
C GLY A 36 11.65 -18.02 4.26
N ASN A 37 11.04 -18.28 5.42
CA ASN A 37 9.95 -17.47 5.95
C ASN A 37 10.36 -16.82 7.28
N VAL A 38 9.98 -15.56 7.45
CA VAL A 38 10.13 -14.80 8.69
C VAL A 38 8.75 -14.34 9.14
N SER A 39 8.34 -14.72 10.36
CA SER A 39 7.08 -14.28 10.95
C SER A 39 7.33 -13.11 11.89
N VAL A 40 6.66 -11.98 11.64
CA VAL A 40 6.75 -10.75 12.42
C VAL A 40 5.49 -10.60 13.27
N TYR A 41 5.67 -10.55 14.58
CA TYR A 41 4.57 -10.41 15.55
C TYR A 41 4.36 -8.95 15.90
N LEU A 42 3.16 -8.44 15.65
CA LEU A 42 2.82 -7.04 15.84
C LEU A 42 1.87 -6.91 17.02
N LYS A 43 2.13 -5.95 17.92
CA LYS A 43 1.32 -5.75 19.12
C LYS A 43 -0.14 -5.47 18.75
N GLY A 44 -1.07 -6.21 19.36
CA GLY A 44 -2.51 -6.06 19.08
C GLY A 44 -3.01 -6.74 17.81
N LEU A 45 -2.14 -7.39 17.01
CA LEU A 45 -2.58 -8.29 15.95
C LEU A 45 -2.58 -9.74 16.44
N PRO A 46 -3.68 -10.50 16.26
CA PRO A 46 -3.76 -11.89 16.69
C PRO A 46 -3.03 -12.87 15.75
N VAL A 47 -2.65 -12.42 14.55
CA VAL A 47 -2.00 -13.22 13.51
C VAL A 47 -0.72 -12.51 13.08
N PRO A 48 0.42 -13.21 12.94
CA PRO A 48 1.66 -12.60 12.50
C PRO A 48 1.62 -12.21 11.02
N VAL A 49 2.43 -11.23 10.65
CA VAL A 49 2.75 -10.94 9.26
C VAL A 49 3.86 -11.88 8.81
N ILE A 50 3.63 -12.66 7.76
CA ILE A 50 4.61 -13.61 7.24
C ILE A 50 5.28 -13.00 6.02
N LEU A 51 6.61 -12.90 6.09
CA LEU A 51 7.47 -12.49 4.99
C LEU A 51 8.11 -13.72 4.37
N ASN A 52 7.94 -13.88 3.06
CA ASN A 52 8.68 -14.86 2.28
C ASN A 52 9.92 -14.16 1.73
N VAL A 53 11.10 -14.69 2.04
CA VAL A 53 12.38 -14.07 1.73
C VAL A 53 13.20 -15.00 0.85
N THR A 54 13.84 -14.43 -0.17
CA THR A 54 14.76 -15.12 -1.06
C THR A 54 16.06 -14.33 -1.16
N SER A 55 17.20 -15.00 -1.20
CA SER A 55 18.46 -14.37 -1.58
C SER A 55 18.68 -14.47 -3.09
N GLY A 56 19.31 -13.44 -3.65
CA GLY A 56 19.61 -13.37 -5.08
C GLY A 56 20.57 -14.46 -5.54
N GLU A 57 20.50 -14.73 -6.84
CA GLU A 57 21.44 -15.58 -7.56
C GLU A 57 22.78 -14.86 -7.74
N THR A 58 23.89 -15.54 -7.45
CA THR A 58 25.20 -15.08 -7.90
C THR A 58 25.33 -15.45 -9.38
N ASP A 59 24.71 -14.69 -10.28
CA ASP A 59 24.99 -14.88 -11.70
C ASP A 59 26.43 -14.42 -11.99
N THR A 60 27.24 -15.37 -12.44
CA THR A 60 28.69 -15.36 -12.53
C THR A 60 29.29 -14.43 -13.60
N HIS A 61 28.51 -13.49 -14.15
CA HIS A 61 28.99 -12.50 -15.13
C HIS A 61 28.62 -11.04 -14.80
N THR A 62 27.94 -10.79 -13.68
CA THR A 62 27.50 -9.46 -13.25
C THR A 62 28.03 -9.14 -11.85
N THR A 63 28.71 -7.99 -11.70
CA THR A 63 29.28 -7.52 -10.43
C THR A 63 28.24 -6.90 -9.49
N SER A 64 26.96 -6.89 -9.88
CA SER A 64 25.87 -6.26 -9.12
C SER A 64 24.76 -7.27 -8.80
N GLN A 65 24.35 -7.32 -7.54
CA GLN A 65 23.16 -8.05 -7.09
C GLN A 65 22.05 -7.04 -6.82
N GLU A 66 20.84 -7.32 -7.29
CA GLU A 66 19.65 -6.57 -6.87
C GLU A 66 19.32 -6.93 -5.43
N THR A 67 19.06 -5.91 -4.60
CA THR A 67 18.71 -6.09 -3.19
C THR A 67 17.66 -5.07 -2.81
N ASP A 68 16.60 -5.53 -2.16
CA ASP A 68 15.62 -4.67 -1.51
C ASP A 68 16.25 -4.04 -0.27
N SER A 69 16.81 -2.84 -0.45
CA SER A 69 17.50 -2.12 0.64
C SER A 69 16.56 -1.67 1.76
N ARG A 70 15.28 -1.41 1.44
CA ARG A 70 14.24 -1.01 2.40
C ARG A 70 12.85 -1.37 1.87
N LEU A 71 12.03 -1.95 2.76
CA LEU A 71 10.62 -2.21 2.52
C LEU A 71 9.80 -1.65 3.69
N ASP A 72 8.92 -0.70 3.40
CA ASP A 72 7.96 -0.18 4.37
C ASP A 72 6.60 -0.87 4.17
N LEU A 73 6.05 -1.46 5.23
CA LEU A 73 4.78 -2.19 5.18
C LEU A 73 3.70 -1.44 5.97
N ARG A 74 2.57 -1.14 5.31
CA ARG A 74 1.39 -0.54 5.95
C ARG A 74 0.41 -1.64 6.35
N ILE A 75 0.09 -1.70 7.63
CA ILE A 75 -0.97 -2.58 8.15
C ILE A 75 -2.29 -1.82 8.04
N PRO A 76 -3.32 -2.35 7.35
CA PRO A 76 -4.62 -1.70 7.22
C PRO A 76 -5.48 -1.88 8.48
N ARG A 77 -4.95 -1.49 9.63
CA ARG A 77 -5.63 -1.51 10.94
C ARG A 77 -5.16 -0.34 11.81
N GLU A 78 -5.88 -0.07 12.87
CA GLU A 78 -5.46 0.89 13.89
C GLU A 78 -4.33 0.32 14.75
N GLY A 79 -3.27 1.12 14.93
CA GLY A 79 -2.10 0.71 15.71
C GLY A 79 -2.34 0.74 17.23
N PRO A 80 -1.65 -0.11 17.99
CA PRO A 80 -1.74 -0.15 19.45
C PRO A 80 -1.17 1.13 20.07
N GLY A 81 -1.92 1.75 20.98
CA GLY A 81 -1.53 3.03 21.60
C GLY A 81 -1.88 4.25 20.76
N SER A 82 -2.67 4.09 19.68
CA SER A 82 -3.47 5.19 19.17
C SER A 82 -4.38 5.64 20.31
N SER A 83 -4.01 6.70 21.02
CA SER A 83 -5.01 7.47 21.72
C SER A 83 -5.94 7.92 20.60
N VAL A 84 -7.17 7.42 20.61
CA VAL A 84 -8.27 8.27 20.15
C VAL A 84 -8.08 9.53 20.99
N THR A 85 -7.34 10.52 20.46
CA THR A 85 -7.63 11.90 20.79
C THR A 85 -9.11 11.93 20.57
N ALA A 86 -9.88 12.00 21.67
CA ALA A 86 -11.31 12.22 21.59
C ALA A 86 -11.43 13.34 20.59
N THR A 87 -11.85 12.99 19.38
CA THR A 87 -11.77 13.94 18.31
C THR A 87 -12.66 15.08 18.79
N PRO A 88 -12.16 16.33 18.81
CA PRO A 88 -12.84 17.44 19.44
C PRO A 88 -14.22 17.51 18.80
N GLU A 89 -15.23 16.99 19.51
CA GLU A 89 -16.47 16.48 18.92
C GLU A 89 -16.32 16.20 17.41
N GLU A 90 -15.70 15.07 17.02
CA GLU A 90 -16.06 14.49 15.73
C GLU A 90 -17.53 14.15 15.85
N LYS A 91 -18.33 15.15 15.49
CA LYS A 91 -19.53 14.95 14.72
C LYS A 91 -19.21 13.75 13.85
N ILE A 92 -19.88 12.64 14.14
CA ILE A 92 -20.09 11.54 13.23
C ILE A 92 -20.14 12.16 11.82
N ALA A 93 -19.03 12.07 11.09
CA ALA A 93 -19.03 12.24 9.65
C ALA A 93 -19.26 10.81 9.17
N LEU A 94 -20.41 10.20 9.46
CA LEU A 94 -21.51 10.20 8.50
C LEU A 94 -20.91 10.43 7.11
N HIS A 95 -20.45 9.35 6.47
CA HIS A 95 -20.03 9.27 5.06
C HIS A 95 -19.80 10.65 4.44
N ASP A 96 -18.55 11.08 4.26
CA ASP A 96 -18.29 12.29 3.47
C ASP A 96 -19.00 12.13 2.13
N ARG A 97 -20.15 12.83 1.98
CA ARG A 97 -21.04 12.70 0.83
C ARG A 97 -20.28 12.99 -0.45
N THR A 98 -19.24 13.80 -0.35
CA THR A 98 -18.34 14.14 -1.43
C THR A 98 -17.60 12.89 -1.92
N LEU A 99 -16.87 12.21 -1.03
CA LEU A 99 -16.13 10.98 -1.38
C LEU A 99 -17.08 9.85 -1.78
N GLN A 100 -18.25 9.74 -1.14
CA GLN A 100 -19.27 8.80 -1.57
C GLN A 100 -19.74 9.10 -3.00
N ALA A 101 -19.97 10.37 -3.35
CA ALA A 101 -20.36 10.77 -4.69
C ALA A 101 -19.27 10.44 -5.74
N PHE A 102 -17.99 10.58 -5.38
CA PHE A 102 -16.89 10.09 -6.23
C PHE A 102 -16.91 8.58 -6.39
N LEU A 103 -17.13 7.81 -5.32
CA LEU A 103 -17.24 6.34 -5.39
C LEU A 103 -18.44 5.89 -6.23
N ASP A 104 -19.55 6.61 -6.14
CA ASP A 104 -20.76 6.41 -6.95
C ASP A 104 -20.57 6.86 -8.41
N GLY A 105 -19.47 7.54 -8.74
CA GLY A 105 -19.12 8.02 -10.07
C GLY A 105 -19.83 9.32 -10.49
N VAL A 106 -20.43 10.03 -9.52
CA VAL A 106 -21.20 11.27 -9.70
C VAL A 106 -20.60 12.39 -8.83
N PRO A 107 -19.34 12.80 -9.04
CA PRO A 107 -18.71 13.83 -8.22
C PRO A 107 -19.50 15.14 -8.26
N PRO A 108 -19.44 15.96 -7.19
CA PRO A 108 -20.14 17.24 -7.15
C PRO A 108 -19.69 18.16 -8.29
N ASP A 109 -20.63 18.92 -8.82
CA ASP A 109 -20.38 19.93 -9.85
C ASP A 109 -19.62 21.10 -9.21
N SER A 110 -18.29 21.02 -9.30
CA SER A 110 -17.35 22.01 -8.75
C SER A 110 -16.36 22.40 -9.84
N PRO A 111 -16.06 23.71 -10.01
CA PRO A 111 -15.09 24.18 -10.99
C PRO A 111 -13.65 23.74 -10.69
N THR A 112 -13.41 23.14 -9.52
CA THR A 112 -12.10 22.63 -9.13
C THR A 112 -11.89 21.15 -9.46
N VAL A 113 -12.95 20.42 -9.85
CA VAL A 113 -12.91 18.97 -10.07
C VAL A 113 -12.92 18.69 -11.56
N HIS A 114 -11.82 18.13 -12.07
CA HIS A 114 -11.67 17.81 -13.48
C HIS A 114 -11.49 16.31 -13.65
N ARG A 115 -12.31 15.70 -14.53
CA ARG A 115 -12.11 14.31 -14.91
C ARG A 115 -10.94 14.23 -15.88
N LEU A 116 -9.91 13.48 -15.50
CA LEU A 116 -8.72 13.34 -16.32
C LEU A 116 -8.90 12.27 -17.39
N LYS A 117 -8.31 12.52 -18.56
CA LYS A 117 -7.95 11.46 -19.50
C LYS A 117 -6.69 10.76 -19.00
N PHE A 118 -6.45 9.54 -19.45
CA PHE A 118 -5.24 8.82 -19.11
C PHE A 118 -4.89 7.81 -20.19
N THR A 119 -3.63 7.39 -20.18
CA THR A 119 -3.13 6.26 -20.96
C THR A 119 -2.87 5.06 -20.05
N GLY A 120 -2.94 3.85 -20.59
CA GLY A 120 -2.85 2.60 -19.82
C GLY A 120 -4.17 1.84 -19.82
N ASN A 121 -4.11 0.51 -19.82
CA ASN A 121 -5.28 -0.36 -20.00
C ASN A 121 -5.74 -0.95 -18.65
N VAL A 122 -6.52 -0.17 -17.90
CA VAL A 122 -7.15 -0.61 -16.65
C VAL A 122 -8.66 -0.44 -16.77
N PRO A 123 -9.44 -1.54 -16.85
CA PRO A 123 -10.88 -1.49 -16.98
C PRO A 123 -11.56 -0.73 -15.82
N ASP A 124 -12.75 -0.19 -16.10
CA ASP A 124 -13.63 0.43 -15.09
C ASP A 124 -12.96 1.52 -14.23
N THR A 125 -11.93 2.19 -14.76
CA THR A 125 -11.15 3.20 -14.03
C THR A 125 -11.60 4.61 -14.41
N THR A 126 -11.73 5.48 -13.41
CA THR A 126 -11.94 6.91 -13.60
C THR A 126 -11.06 7.68 -12.62
N ILE A 127 -10.43 8.74 -13.12
CA ILE A 127 -9.53 9.59 -12.35
C ILE A 127 -10.08 11.00 -12.42
N TRP A 128 -10.16 11.66 -11.28
CA TRP A 128 -10.41 13.09 -11.19
C TRP A 128 -9.25 13.78 -10.48
N GLN A 129 -8.99 15.02 -10.84
CA GLN A 129 -8.11 15.91 -10.12
C GLN A 129 -8.93 17.00 -9.43
N SER A 130 -8.62 17.28 -8.17
CA SER A 130 -9.20 18.37 -7.40
C SER A 130 -8.09 19.11 -6.68
N GLY A 131 -7.59 20.18 -7.29
CA GLY A 131 -6.38 20.87 -6.79
C GLY A 131 -5.17 19.93 -6.83
N ASP A 132 -4.54 19.72 -5.67
CA ASP A 132 -3.35 18.89 -5.51
C ASP A 132 -3.67 17.42 -5.19
N GLU A 133 -4.94 17.02 -5.35
CA GLU A 133 -5.42 15.68 -5.03
C GLU A 133 -5.92 14.95 -6.28
N LEU A 134 -5.59 13.67 -6.38
CA LEU A 134 -6.20 12.72 -7.31
C LEU A 134 -7.20 11.85 -6.59
N LEU A 135 -8.36 11.69 -7.22
CA LEU A 135 -9.46 10.82 -6.80
C LEU A 135 -9.53 9.70 -7.86
N VAL A 136 -9.09 8.51 -7.49
CA VAL A 136 -8.96 7.36 -8.39
C VAL A 136 -10.01 6.32 -8.04
N ARG A 137 -10.97 6.08 -8.94
CA ARG A 137 -12.01 5.06 -8.79
C ARG A 137 -11.72 3.90 -9.73
N SER A 138 -11.58 2.70 -9.21
CA SER A 138 -11.38 1.49 -10.03
C SER A 138 -11.79 0.22 -9.28
N ARG A 139 -12.01 -0.87 -10.03
CA ARG A 139 -12.05 -2.23 -9.48
C ARG A 139 -10.68 -2.91 -9.46
N ALA A 140 -9.73 -2.42 -10.25
CA ALA A 140 -8.35 -2.88 -10.19
C ALA A 140 -7.67 -2.30 -8.94
N MET A 141 -6.88 -3.11 -8.24
CA MET A 141 -6.23 -2.67 -7.00
C MET A 141 -5.12 -1.66 -7.31
N LEU A 142 -5.18 -0.47 -6.71
CA LEU A 142 -4.09 0.50 -6.73
C LEU A 142 -2.92 0.00 -5.85
N ARG A 143 -1.69 0.10 -6.35
CA ARG A 143 -0.47 -0.28 -5.61
C ARG A 143 0.26 0.91 -4.98
N ASP A 144 -0.01 2.11 -5.45
CA ASP A 144 0.64 3.32 -4.95
C ASP A 144 0.13 3.70 -3.56
N GLU A 145 0.89 4.58 -2.90
CA GLU A 145 0.49 5.14 -1.62
C GLU A 145 -0.72 6.08 -1.78
N PHE A 146 -1.63 6.02 -0.82
CA PHE A 146 -2.83 6.86 -0.76
C PHE A 146 -3.09 7.36 0.65
N GLU A 147 -3.75 8.51 0.73
CA GLU A 147 -4.15 9.14 1.98
C GLU A 147 -5.42 8.48 2.53
N GLN A 148 -6.43 8.31 1.67
CA GLN A 148 -7.75 7.78 2.05
C GLN A 148 -8.29 6.80 1.00
N THR A 149 -9.18 5.90 1.44
CA THR A 149 -9.89 4.99 0.55
C THR A 149 -11.32 4.73 1.01
N LEU A 150 -12.24 4.54 0.06
CA LEU A 150 -13.59 4.03 0.26
C LEU A 150 -13.82 2.82 -0.64
N SER A 151 -14.68 1.92 -0.22
CA SER A 151 -14.98 0.68 -0.96
C SER A 151 -16.47 0.43 -1.00
N SER A 152 -16.94 -0.06 -2.14
CA SER A 152 -18.31 -0.50 -2.37
C SER A 152 -18.39 -2.03 -2.34
N ALA A 153 -19.58 -2.58 -2.10
CA ALA A 153 -19.82 -4.03 -2.06
C ALA A 153 -19.62 -4.72 -3.43
N ASP A 154 -19.64 -3.97 -4.53
CA ASP A 154 -19.39 -4.46 -5.88
C ASP A 154 -17.89 -4.60 -6.24
N GLY A 155 -16.99 -4.34 -5.28
CA GLY A 155 -15.55 -4.39 -5.47
C GLY A 155 -14.96 -3.13 -6.12
N THR A 156 -15.75 -2.06 -6.28
CA THR A 156 -15.22 -0.76 -6.68
C THR A 156 -14.61 -0.07 -5.47
N HIS A 157 -13.43 0.49 -5.67
CA HIS A 157 -12.72 1.27 -4.68
C HIS A 157 -12.51 2.70 -5.19
N LEU A 158 -12.44 3.64 -4.26
CA LEU A 158 -11.99 5.00 -4.46
C LEU A 158 -10.74 5.22 -3.61
N TRP A 159 -9.70 5.81 -4.18
CA TRP A 159 -8.50 6.25 -3.47
C TRP A 159 -8.32 7.74 -3.65
N LYS A 160 -7.92 8.42 -2.58
CA LYS A 160 -7.47 9.80 -2.60
C LYS A 160 -5.97 9.83 -2.31
N LEU A 161 -5.21 10.48 -3.18
CA LEU A 161 -3.76 10.58 -3.09
C LEU A 161 -3.28 11.93 -3.63
N PRO A 162 -2.05 12.38 -3.28
CA PRO A 162 -1.45 13.53 -3.91
C PRO A 162 -1.32 13.35 -5.43
N VAL A 163 -1.33 14.45 -6.18
CA VAL A 163 -1.09 14.42 -7.63
C VAL A 163 0.23 13.72 -7.95
N THR A 164 0.14 12.69 -8.78
CA THR A 164 1.27 11.88 -9.26
C THR A 164 1.15 11.66 -10.77
N PRO A 165 2.26 11.73 -11.53
CA PRO A 165 2.23 11.55 -12.99
C PRO A 165 2.11 10.08 -13.41
N LEU A 166 2.20 9.13 -12.47
CA LEU A 166 2.15 7.70 -12.76
C LEU A 166 1.39 6.98 -11.65
N LEU A 167 0.45 6.15 -12.07
CA LEU A 167 -0.29 5.23 -11.22
C LEU A 167 0.05 3.80 -11.57
N THR A 168 0.13 2.92 -10.58
CA THR A 168 0.38 1.49 -10.75
C THR A 168 -0.78 0.68 -10.22
N PHE A 169 -1.41 -0.11 -11.09
CA PHE A 169 -2.50 -1.02 -10.75
C PHE A 169 -2.04 -2.48 -10.79
N SER A 170 -2.72 -3.33 -10.02
CA SER A 170 -2.69 -4.77 -10.18
C SER A 170 -3.91 -5.22 -10.98
N VAL A 171 -3.68 -5.71 -12.20
CA VAL A 171 -4.72 -6.31 -13.06
C VAL A 171 -4.34 -7.77 -13.30
N ASP A 172 -5.17 -8.71 -12.87
CA ASP A 172 -4.91 -10.16 -12.96
C ASP A 172 -3.53 -10.57 -12.42
N GLY A 173 -3.10 -9.92 -11.32
CA GLY A 173 -1.81 -10.15 -10.68
C GLY A 173 -0.61 -9.47 -11.36
N ARG A 174 -0.80 -8.78 -12.49
CA ARG A 174 0.26 -8.05 -13.20
C ARG A 174 0.20 -6.56 -12.90
N SER A 175 1.36 -5.94 -12.82
CA SER A 175 1.47 -4.48 -12.72
C SER A 175 1.13 -3.84 -14.06
N VAL A 176 0.19 -2.91 -14.05
CA VAL A 176 -0.19 -2.09 -15.21
C VAL A 176 -0.05 -0.63 -14.82
N HIS A 177 0.70 0.12 -15.63
CA HIS A 177 0.91 1.54 -15.40
C HIS A 177 -0.15 2.38 -16.11
N VAL A 178 -0.60 3.43 -15.44
CA VAL A 178 -1.54 4.42 -15.94
C VAL A 178 -0.92 5.81 -15.80
N THR A 179 -0.91 6.58 -16.88
CA THR A 179 -0.41 7.97 -16.88
C THR A 179 -1.60 8.90 -17.09
N PRO A 180 -2.06 9.61 -16.04
CA PRO A 180 -3.10 10.62 -16.16
C PRO A 180 -2.60 11.88 -16.88
N ASP A 181 -3.46 12.47 -17.70
CA ASP A 181 -3.24 13.76 -18.34
C ASP A 181 -3.55 14.86 -17.33
N LEU A 182 -2.57 15.16 -16.47
CA LEU A 182 -2.68 16.19 -15.43
C LEU A 182 -2.86 17.59 -16.05
N GLU A 183 -3.63 18.45 -15.37
CA GLU A 183 -3.76 19.89 -15.71
C GLU A 183 -2.67 20.76 -15.08
#